data_AF-F8JA25-F1
#
_entry.id   AF-F8JA25-F1
#
_cell.length_a   1.000
_cell.length_b   1.000
_cell.length_c   1.000
_cell.angle_alpha   90.00
_cell.angle_beta   90.00
_cell.angle_gamma   90.00
#
_symmetry.space_group_name_H-M   'P 1'
#
loop_
_entity.id
_entity.type
_entity.pdbx_description
1 polymer ?
#
loop_
_entity_poly.entity_id
_entity_poly.type
_entity_poly.pdbx_seq_one_letter_code
_entity_poly.pdbx_strand_id
1 'polypeptide(L)'
;MLKTVLPAAEKVEAFRPLLNMLSDVFITSDELCSHWRLTPTHLCNLRKRNKGAPFVKLPSGKILYRVSDIIGAELRGRAGPLTVDVVCLVLAACEELTLHQREIAQRAVRRALEIGK
;
A
#
# COMPACT_ATOMS: atom_id res chain seq x y z
N MET A 1 26.90 0.87 -19.55
CA MET A 1 25.46 0.52 -19.60
C MET A 1 24.86 0.73 -18.21
N LEU A 2 24.22 1.88 -17.97
CA LEU A 2 23.54 2.16 -16.71
C LEU A 2 22.16 1.48 -16.74
N LYS A 3 21.93 0.48 -15.87
CA LYS A 3 20.60 -0.09 -15.64
C LYS A 3 19.77 0.96 -14.92
N THR A 4 18.91 1.67 -15.64
CA THR A 4 17.89 2.57 -15.10
C THR A 4 16.86 1.76 -14.32
N VAL A 5 17.04 1.67 -13.00
CA VAL A 5 15.98 1.19 -12.11
C VAL A 5 15.03 2.36 -11.90
N LEU A 6 13.93 2.37 -12.65
CA LEU A 6 12.87 3.39 -12.50
C LEU A 6 12.38 3.43 -11.04
N PRO A 7 12.22 4.62 -10.43
CA PRO A 7 11.68 4.79 -9.09
C PRO A 7 10.31 4.09 -8.95
N ALA A 8 10.04 3.58 -7.75
CA ALA A 8 8.81 2.81 -7.48
C ALA A 8 7.52 3.58 -7.79
N ALA A 9 7.54 4.92 -7.67
CA ALA A 9 6.41 5.79 -7.99
C ALA A 9 6.08 5.83 -9.50
N GLU A 10 7.09 5.89 -10.37
CA GLU A 10 6.92 5.83 -11.84
C GLU A 10 6.35 4.48 -12.28
N LYS A 11 6.71 3.40 -11.57
CA LYS A 11 6.16 2.07 -11.84
C LYS A 11 4.67 2.01 -11.54
N VAL A 12 4.20 2.62 -10.45
CA VAL A 12 2.78 2.59 -10.06
C VAL A 12 1.90 3.32 -11.08
N GLU A 13 2.31 4.50 -11.55
CA GLU A 13 1.57 5.23 -12.61
C GLU A 13 1.54 4.46 -13.94
N ALA A 14 2.63 3.78 -14.31
CA ALA A 14 2.67 2.94 -15.51
C ALA A 14 1.64 1.79 -15.47
N PHE A 15 1.23 1.33 -14.29
CA PHE A 15 0.23 0.27 -14.12
C PHE A 15 -1.19 0.79 -13.85
N ARG A 16 -1.42 2.11 -13.82
CA ARG A 16 -2.71 2.70 -13.44
C ARG A 16 -3.91 2.24 -14.30
N PRO A 17 -3.81 2.10 -15.65
CA PRO A 17 -4.90 1.57 -16.47
C PRO A 17 -5.25 0.12 -16.12
N LEU A 18 -4.24 -0.70 -15.81
CA LEU A 18 -4.42 -2.09 -15.38
C LEU A 18 -5.09 -2.16 -14.00
N LEU A 19 -4.67 -1.31 -13.06
CA LEU A 19 -5.27 -1.20 -11.73
C LEU A 19 -6.75 -0.81 -11.79
N ASN A 20 -7.13 0.06 -12.74
CA ASN A 20 -8.52 0.45 -12.97
C ASN A 20 -9.36 -0.68 -13.59
N MET A 21 -8.81 -1.54 -14.45
CA MET A 21 -9.53 -2.72 -14.93
C MET A 21 -9.71 -3.78 -13.84
N LEU A 22 -8.79 -3.83 -12.87
CA LEU A 22 -8.78 -4.82 -11.80
C LEU A 22 -9.48 -4.37 -10.51
N SER A 23 -10.02 -3.14 -10.44
CA SER A 23 -10.70 -2.62 -9.24
C SER A 23 -12.01 -3.33 -8.91
N ASP A 24 -12.61 -4.00 -9.90
CA ASP A 24 -13.84 -4.79 -9.78
C ASP A 24 -13.57 -6.30 -9.72
N VAL A 25 -12.30 -6.72 -9.79
CA VAL A 25 -11.91 -8.12 -9.67
C VAL A 25 -11.61 -8.41 -8.20
N PHE A 26 -12.38 -9.33 -7.63
CA PHE A 26 -12.22 -9.79 -6.27
C PHE A 26 -11.71 -11.21 -6.24
N ILE A 27 -10.83 -11.49 -5.28
CA ILE A 27 -10.43 -12.84 -4.94
C ILE A 27 -10.77 -13.15 -3.48
N THR A 28 -10.89 -14.43 -3.20
CA THR A 28 -11.18 -15.00 -1.89
C THR A 28 -9.93 -15.08 -1.01
N SER A 29 -10.13 -15.39 0.27
CA SER A 29 -9.01 -15.64 1.19
C SER A 29 -8.13 -16.81 0.75
N ASP A 30 -8.70 -17.85 0.17
CA ASP A 30 -7.97 -19.07 -0.23
C ASP A 30 -7.11 -18.82 -1.48
N GLU A 31 -7.66 -18.07 -2.44
CA GLU A 31 -6.92 -17.60 -3.61
C GLU A 31 -5.77 -16.69 -3.21
N LEU A 32 -5.99 -15.74 -2.30
CA LEU A 32 -4.93 -14.87 -1.79
C LEU A 32 -3.88 -15.66 -1.00
N CYS A 33 -4.27 -16.65 -0.21
CA CYS A 33 -3.35 -17.53 0.50
C CYS A 33 -2.45 -18.28 -0.48
N SER A 34 -3.03 -18.83 -1.55
CA SER A 34 -2.29 -19.54 -2.60
C SER A 34 -1.31 -18.60 -3.32
N HIS A 35 -1.78 -17.41 -3.68
CA HIS A 35 -0.98 -16.38 -4.37
C HIS A 35 0.20 -15.90 -3.52
N TRP A 36 -0.05 -15.57 -2.24
CA TRP A 36 0.99 -15.11 -1.32
C TRP A 36 1.81 -16.23 -0.68
N ARG A 37 1.46 -17.49 -0.95
CA ARG A 37 2.04 -18.69 -0.33
C ARG A 37 1.94 -18.65 1.20
N LEU A 38 0.77 -18.24 1.69
CA LEU A 38 0.44 -18.17 3.11
C LEU A 38 -0.59 -19.22 3.48
N THR A 39 -0.70 -19.49 4.78
CA THR A 39 -1.81 -20.29 5.32
C THR A 39 -3.00 -19.38 5.66
N PRO A 40 -4.24 -19.90 5.65
CA PRO A 40 -5.42 -19.15 6.08
C PRO A 40 -5.28 -18.56 7.49
N THR A 41 -4.63 -19.30 8.39
CA THR A 41 -4.31 -18.86 9.76
C THR A 41 -3.39 -17.63 9.75
N HIS A 42 -2.35 -17.64 8.90
CA HIS A 42 -1.44 -16.50 8.78
C HIS A 42 -2.15 -15.25 8.26
N LEU A 43 -2.99 -15.41 7.23
CA LEU A 43 -3.79 -14.32 6.68
C LEU A 43 -4.80 -13.78 7.71
N CYS A 44 -5.42 -14.65 8.51
CA CYS A 44 -6.29 -14.25 9.61
C CYS A 44 -5.53 -13.42 10.67
N ASN A 45 -4.33 -13.84 11.04
CA ASN A 45 -3.47 -13.12 11.97
C ASN A 45 -3.05 -11.74 11.43
N LEU A 46 -2.78 -11.63 10.13
CA LEU A 46 -2.52 -10.34 9.47
C LEU A 46 -3.72 -9.40 9.61
N ARG A 47 -4.93 -9.89 9.27
CA ARG A 47 -6.18 -9.10 9.41
C ARG A 47 -6.40 -8.62 10.85
N LYS A 48 -6.27 -9.50 11.85
CA LYS A 48 -6.42 -9.14 13.28
C LYS A 48 -5.45 -8.06 13.74
N ARG A 49 -4.27 -7.98 13.10
CA ARG A 49 -3.23 -6.99 13.39
C ARG A 49 -3.33 -5.74 12.53
N ASN A 50 -4.42 -5.57 11.76
CA ASN A 50 -4.58 -4.50 10.77
C ASN A 50 -3.39 -4.41 9.79
N LYS A 51 -2.87 -5.57 9.36
CA LYS A 51 -1.78 -5.72 8.39
C LYS A 51 -2.24 -6.50 7.15
N GLY A 52 -1.48 -6.39 6.06
CA GLY A 52 -1.75 -7.07 4.80
C GLY A 52 -2.62 -6.25 3.85
N ALA A 53 -3.25 -6.92 2.88
CA ALA A 53 -4.13 -6.27 1.92
C ALA A 53 -5.47 -5.88 2.58
N PRO A 54 -6.02 -4.71 2.24
CA PRO A 54 -7.40 -4.35 2.54
C PRO A 54 -8.39 -5.44 2.14
N PHE A 55 -9.45 -5.60 2.91
CA PHE A 55 -10.47 -6.62 2.66
C PHE A 55 -11.88 -6.06 2.85
N VAL A 56 -12.84 -6.66 2.15
CA VAL A 56 -14.27 -6.38 2.28
C VAL A 56 -14.93 -7.58 2.92
N LYS A 57 -15.73 -7.33 3.97
CA LYS A 57 -16.56 -8.35 4.61
C LYS A 57 -18.00 -8.19 4.13
N LEU A 58 -18.54 -9.21 3.49
CA LEU A 58 -19.93 -9.25 3.04
C LEU A 58 -20.87 -9.53 4.23
N PRO A 59 -22.17 -9.19 4.14
CA PRO A 59 -23.18 -9.55 5.16
C PRO A 59 -23.25 -11.05 5.45
N SER A 60 -22.95 -11.88 4.45
CA SER A 60 -22.82 -13.34 4.56
C SER A 60 -21.62 -13.81 5.39
N GLY A 61 -20.75 -12.90 5.83
CA GLY A 61 -19.52 -13.21 6.54
C GLY A 61 -18.33 -13.57 5.64
N LYS A 62 -18.53 -13.70 4.33
CA LYS A 62 -17.47 -13.96 3.36
C LYS A 62 -16.51 -12.76 3.27
N ILE A 63 -15.21 -13.05 3.20
CA ILE A 63 -14.15 -12.05 3.04
C ILE A 63 -13.61 -12.10 1.61
N LEU A 64 -13.57 -10.94 0.97
CA LEU A 64 -13.03 -10.73 -0.37
C LEU A 64 -11.94 -9.66 -0.36
N TYR A 65 -11.04 -9.76 -1.32
CA TYR A 65 -9.91 -8.86 -1.53
C TYR A 65 -9.96 -8.33 -2.96
N ARG A 66 -9.83 -7.02 -3.16
CA ARG A 66 -9.66 -6.48 -4.52
C ARG A 66 -8.25 -6.80 -5.00
N VAL A 67 -8.14 -7.20 -6.26
CA VAL A 67 -6.84 -7.47 -6.88
C VAL A 67 -5.97 -6.21 -6.90
N SER A 68 -6.55 -5.03 -7.14
CA SER A 68 -5.83 -3.74 -7.08
C SER A 68 -5.18 -3.48 -5.71
N ASP A 69 -5.88 -3.79 -4.63
CA ASP A 69 -5.39 -3.61 -3.26
C ASP A 69 -4.29 -4.61 -2.90
N ILE A 70 -4.38 -5.82 -3.44
CA ILE A 70 -3.34 -6.85 -3.31
C ILE A 70 -2.06 -6.40 -4.01
N ILE A 71 -2.17 -5.94 -5.26
CA ILE A 71 -1.03 -5.40 -6.03
C ILE A 71 -0.45 -4.19 -5.28
N GLY A 72 -1.29 -3.26 -4.83
CA GLY A 72 -0.84 -2.12 -4.04
C GLY A 72 -0.17 -2.53 -2.72
N ALA A 73 -0.66 -3.57 -2.05
CA ALA A 73 0.00 -4.13 -0.88
C ALA A 73 1.35 -4.77 -1.24
N GLU A 74 1.45 -5.50 -2.34
CA GLU A 74 2.69 -6.11 -2.82
C GLU A 74 3.76 -5.08 -3.17
N LEU A 75 3.37 -4.03 -3.90
CA LEU A 75 4.25 -2.91 -4.23
C LEU A 75 4.75 -2.17 -2.98
N ARG A 76 3.95 -2.18 -1.90
CA ARG A 76 4.30 -1.63 -0.58
C ARG A 76 4.99 -2.65 0.36
N GLY A 77 5.30 -3.86 -0.12
CA GLY A 77 5.95 -4.89 0.70
C GLY A 77 5.05 -5.56 1.75
N ARG A 78 3.74 -5.54 1.53
CA ARG A 78 2.68 -6.19 2.33
C ARG A 78 2.52 -5.64 3.76
N ALA A 79 3.17 -4.52 4.09
CA ALA A 79 2.95 -3.74 5.31
C ALA A 79 1.94 -2.61 5.01
N GLY A 80 0.77 -2.54 5.65
CA GLY A 80 0.63 -1.95 6.99
C GLY A 80 0.08 -0.50 6.89
N PRO A 81 -0.39 0.11 7.99
CA PRO A 81 -1.01 1.45 8.00
C PRO A 81 -0.04 2.56 7.55
N LEU A 82 -0.61 3.73 7.18
CA LEU A 82 0.10 4.91 6.67
C LEU A 82 1.25 5.30 7.62
N THR A 83 2.50 5.10 7.20
CA THR A 83 3.66 5.43 8.02
C THR A 83 4.13 6.85 7.73
N VAL A 84 4.76 7.48 8.73
CA VAL A 84 5.46 8.77 8.58
C VAL A 84 6.33 8.77 7.32
N ASP A 85 7.05 7.67 7.07
CA ASP A 85 7.96 7.58 5.94
C ASP A 85 7.24 7.50 4.59
N VAL A 86 6.04 6.90 4.50
CA VAL A 86 5.20 6.95 3.29
C VAL A 86 4.71 8.37 3.03
N VAL A 87 4.31 9.08 4.08
CA VAL A 87 3.89 10.48 3.96
C VAL A 87 5.06 11.37 3.54
N CYS A 88 6.25 11.16 4.11
CA CYS A 88 7.45 11.89 3.69
C CYS A 88 7.85 11.57 2.25
N LEU A 89 7.68 10.32 1.79
CA LEU A 89 7.93 9.94 0.39
C LEU A 89 6.96 10.64 -0.57
N VAL A 90 5.67 10.72 -0.23
CA VAL A 90 4.67 11.48 -1.00
C VAL A 90 5.02 12.97 -1.06
N LEU A 91 5.43 13.55 0.06
CA LEU A 91 5.88 14.95 0.11
C LEU A 91 7.15 15.18 -0.72
N ALA A 92 8.08 14.21 -0.74
CA ALA A 92 9.30 14.29 -1.56
C ALA A 92 8.99 14.28 -3.07
N ALA A 93 7.93 13.57 -3.47
CA ALA A 93 7.49 13.43 -4.85
C ALA A 93 6.55 14.57 -5.34
N CYS A 94 6.16 15.51 -4.47
CA CYS A 94 5.23 16.59 -4.80
C CYS A 94 5.92 17.73 -5.55
N GLU A 95 5.77 17.77 -6.88
CA GLU A 95 6.47 18.70 -7.76
C GLU A 95 6.10 20.16 -7.54
N GLU A 96 4.87 20.41 -7.08
CA GLU A 96 4.30 21.72 -6.76
C GLU A 96 4.94 22.37 -5.53
N LEU A 97 5.60 21.55 -4.69
CA LEU A 97 6.39 22.04 -3.58
C LEU A 97 7.82 22.25 -4.05
N THR A 98 8.37 23.42 -3.72
CA THR A 98 9.80 23.64 -3.80
C THR A 98 10.54 22.67 -2.88
N LEU A 99 11.81 22.38 -3.19
CA LEU A 99 12.63 21.48 -2.35
C LEU A 99 12.61 21.90 -0.87
N HIS A 100 12.68 23.20 -0.62
CA HIS A 100 12.63 23.76 0.73
C HIS A 100 11.27 23.54 1.43
N GLN A 101 10.15 23.67 0.70
CA GLN A 101 8.82 23.39 1.25
C GLN A 101 8.62 21.90 1.56
N ARG A 102 9.18 21.00 0.73
CA ARG A 102 9.15 19.55 1.00
C ARG A 102 9.90 19.24 2.30
N GLU A 103 11.06 19.83 2.52
CA GLU A 103 11.85 19.67 3.75
C GLU A 103 11.13 20.22 5.00
N ILE A 104 10.41 21.33 4.87
CA ILE A 104 9.58 21.88 5.96
C ILE A 104 8.41 20.95 6.27
N ALA A 105 7.67 20.52 5.25
CA ALA A 105 6.52 19.64 5.42
C ALA A 105 6.90 18.28 6.03
N GLN A 106 8.01 17.68 5.59
CA GLN A 106 8.50 16.42 6.14
C GLN A 106 8.92 16.57 7.61
N ARG A 107 9.57 17.67 8.00
CA ARG A 107 9.88 17.96 9.41
C ARG A 107 8.61 18.15 10.24
N ALA A 108 7.60 18.82 9.70
CA ALA A 108 6.31 19.03 10.39
C ALA A 108 5.57 17.71 10.63
N VAL A 109 5.51 16.83 9.62
CA VAL A 109 4.89 15.50 9.75
C VAL A 109 5.62 14.64 10.79
N ARG A 110 6.96 14.63 10.78
CA ARG A 110 7.76 13.90 11.78
C ARG A 110 7.48 14.41 13.20
N ARG A 111 7.48 15.74 13.39
CA ARG A 111 7.23 16.36 14.70
C ARG A 111 5.81 16.12 15.21
N ALA A 112 4.79 16.24 14.36
CA ALA A 112 3.39 16.08 14.75
C ALA A 112 3.06 14.67 15.28
N LEU A 113 3.80 13.66 14.82
CA LEU A 113 3.60 12.26 15.20
C LEU A 113 4.55 11.78 16.33
N GLU A 114 5.52 12.61 16.73
CA GLU A 114 6.34 12.42 17.95
C GLU A 114 5.64 12.94 19.21
N ILE A 115 4.80 13.98 19.10
CA ILE A 115 4.07 14.59 20.23
C ILE A 115 2.88 13.71 20.70
N GLY A 116 2.42 12.78 19.87
CA GLY A 116 1.32 11.86 20.16
C GLY A 116 1.72 10.55 20.86
N LYS A 117 2.96 10.45 21.36
CA LYS A 117 3.46 9.33 22.18
C LYS A 117 3.75 9.81 23.60
#